data_AF-A0A9P9TQP0-F1
#
_entry.id   AF-A0A9P9TQP0-F1
#
_cell.length_a   1.000
_cell.length_b   1.000
_cell.length_c   1.000
_cell.angle_alpha   90.00
_cell.angle_beta   90.00
_cell.angle_gamma   90.00
#
_symmetry.space_group_name_H-M   'P 1'
#
loop_
_entity.id
_entity.type
_entity.pdbx_description
1 polymer ?
#
loop_
_entity_poly.entity_id
_entity_poly.type
_entity_poly.pdbx_seq_one_letter_code
_entity_poly.pdbx_strand_id
1 'polypeptide(L)'
;MGKNKRLKLNGSQSKKHKPTKLTRPSGISKSKPQLQKHANSSNPSNSKSNFDLKIKPNHSTKPTLPFSPSETILLVGEGDLSFARSLITHHGCTSLVATVLESLPELKEKYPHVEENIRIVEEGGGCVRYGVDAGKMKPWGPSGKGVEGKKSVGGGGMDRIFFNFPHVGGKSTDVNRQVRYNQELLVSFFKRAIPSLSPRHGSSIIVTLFEGEPYTLWNIRDLARHSGLEVAMSFKFQASAYPGYKHARTLGVVRAKNGGKDGGGWRGEERSARSYVFVRKGEGVVMGPGKGRKSGRESSDDEDSGDEGEESREDGLESADEGMEELEEGSDEDDDSTED
;
A
#
# COMPACT_ATOMS: atom_id res chain seq x y z
N MET A 1 -25.35 -23.74 54.13
CA MET A 1 -26.48 -23.25 54.96
C MET A 1 -25.95 -22.89 56.34
N GLY A 2 -26.41 -21.77 56.92
CA GLY A 2 -26.27 -21.42 58.36
C GLY A 2 -24.93 -20.75 58.73
N LYS A 3 -24.76 -19.41 58.66
CA LYS A 3 -25.33 -18.30 59.47
C LYS A 3 -24.78 -18.22 60.90
N ASN A 4 -24.31 -17.01 61.25
CA ASN A 4 -24.42 -16.24 62.52
C ASN A 4 -23.06 -15.69 63.00
N LYS A 5 -22.90 -14.47 63.52
CA LYS A 5 -23.71 -13.23 63.55
C LYS A 5 -22.81 -12.10 64.10
N ARG A 6 -22.65 -11.05 63.30
CA ARG A 6 -22.45 -9.61 63.59
C ARG A 6 -22.46 -9.12 65.06
N LEU A 7 -21.60 -8.14 65.37
CA LEU A 7 -21.95 -6.89 66.06
C LEU A 7 -21.01 -5.72 65.68
N LYS A 8 -21.61 -4.56 65.42
CA LYS A 8 -21.01 -3.25 65.07
C LYS A 8 -21.04 -2.34 66.30
N LEU A 9 -20.25 -1.25 66.30
CA LEU A 9 -20.63 0.16 66.61
C LEU A 9 -19.37 1.05 66.39
N ASN A 10 -19.40 1.98 65.41
CA ASN A 10 -19.53 3.46 65.55
C ASN A 10 -18.37 4.13 66.32
N GLY A 11 -17.69 5.19 65.88
CA GLY A 11 -17.77 6.09 64.74
C GLY A 11 -16.96 7.38 65.06
N SER A 12 -16.28 7.99 64.09
CA SER A 12 -16.01 9.45 64.05
C SER A 12 -15.38 9.86 62.72
N GLN A 13 -16.04 10.82 62.08
CA GLN A 13 -15.66 11.65 60.93
C GLN A 13 -14.40 12.49 61.21
N SER A 14 -13.71 13.22 60.32
CA SER A 14 -13.72 13.54 58.88
C SER A 14 -12.41 14.33 58.59
N LYS A 15 -11.96 14.41 57.33
CA LYS A 15 -11.48 15.67 56.71
C LYS A 15 -11.35 15.49 55.19
N LYS A 16 -12.15 16.27 54.46
CA LYS A 16 -12.19 16.37 53.00
C LYS A 16 -11.12 17.38 52.52
N HIS A 17 -10.30 17.00 51.55
CA HIS A 17 -9.44 17.93 50.82
C HIS A 17 -10.19 18.56 49.63
N LYS A 18 -10.12 19.90 49.52
CA LYS A 18 -10.65 20.71 48.40
C LYS A 18 -9.58 20.87 47.31
N PRO A 19 -9.96 20.97 46.02
CA PRO A 19 -9.03 21.23 44.93
C PRO A 19 -8.70 22.73 44.80
N THR A 20 -7.43 23.05 44.65
CA THR A 20 -6.90 24.40 44.43
C THR A 20 -6.98 24.79 42.95
N LYS A 21 -7.50 26.00 42.70
CA LYS A 21 -7.59 26.65 41.39
C LYS A 21 -6.22 27.22 41.00
N LEU A 22 -5.76 26.96 39.78
CA LEU A 22 -4.66 27.71 39.14
C LEU A 22 -5.24 28.68 38.12
N THR A 23 -4.95 29.95 38.32
CA THR A 23 -5.43 31.11 37.55
C THR A 23 -4.47 31.47 36.42
N ARG A 24 -5.01 31.73 35.22
CA ARG A 24 -4.34 32.40 34.09
C ARG A 24 -3.94 33.83 34.46
N PRO A 25 -2.76 34.31 34.03
CA PRO A 25 -2.53 35.74 33.86
C PRO A 25 -3.00 36.19 32.47
N SER A 26 -3.77 37.28 32.44
CA SER A 26 -4.17 38.04 31.24
C SER A 26 -3.80 39.51 31.44
N GLY A 27 -3.03 40.08 30.50
CA GLY A 27 -2.75 41.52 30.36
C GLY A 27 -1.96 41.74 29.05
N ILE A 28 -2.54 42.38 28.03
CA ILE A 28 -2.39 43.82 27.66
C ILE A 28 -0.96 44.07 27.12
N SER A 29 -0.74 44.36 25.83
CA SER A 29 -1.14 45.59 25.12
C SER A 29 -0.97 45.47 23.59
N LYS A 30 -1.79 46.25 22.86
CA LYS A 30 -1.79 46.46 21.40
C LYS A 30 -0.69 47.45 20.99
N SER A 31 -0.04 47.23 19.85
CA SER A 31 0.52 48.32 19.04
C SER A 31 0.31 48.06 17.55
N LYS A 32 -0.20 49.09 16.86
CA LYS A 32 -0.46 49.16 15.41
C LYS A 32 0.73 49.83 14.70
N PRO A 33 0.83 49.72 13.37
CA PRO A 33 2.06 49.93 12.60
C PRO A 33 2.35 51.41 12.32
N GLN A 34 3.63 51.78 12.37
CA GLN A 34 4.11 53.09 11.93
C GLN A 34 4.64 53.02 10.49
N LEU A 35 3.98 53.80 9.62
CA LEU A 35 4.49 54.22 8.33
C LEU A 35 5.61 55.26 8.53
N GLN A 36 6.73 55.10 7.84
CA GLN A 36 7.57 56.23 7.44
C GLN A 36 7.94 56.10 5.95
N LYS A 37 7.58 57.15 5.22
CA LYS A 37 7.94 57.45 3.84
C LYS A 37 9.28 58.17 3.85
N HIS A 38 10.20 57.79 2.98
CA HIS A 38 11.17 58.73 2.38
C HIS A 38 11.35 58.41 0.90
N ALA A 39 11.42 59.48 0.11
CA ALA A 39 11.30 59.52 -1.34
C ALA A 39 12.67 59.57 -2.05
N ASN A 40 12.69 58.94 -3.22
CA ASN A 40 13.42 59.21 -4.47
C ASN A 40 14.81 59.89 -4.47
N SER A 41 15.77 59.19 -5.08
CA SER A 41 16.62 59.74 -6.13
C SER A 41 16.99 58.65 -7.17
N SER A 42 17.36 59.09 -8.36
CA SER A 42 17.09 58.52 -9.68
C SER A 42 18.27 57.79 -10.38
N ASN A 43 17.94 56.65 -11.03
CA ASN A 43 18.47 56.04 -12.29
C ASN A 43 20.00 55.76 -12.50
N PRO A 44 20.41 54.89 -13.47
CA PRO A 44 19.65 53.96 -14.33
C PRO A 44 20.20 52.50 -14.43
N SER A 45 19.29 51.62 -14.88
CA SER A 45 19.44 50.35 -15.62
C SER A 45 20.82 49.65 -15.76
N ASN A 46 20.89 48.40 -15.27
CA ASN A 46 21.62 47.34 -15.99
C ASN A 46 20.84 46.00 -15.95
N SER A 47 20.89 45.31 -17.08
CA SER A 47 20.05 44.20 -17.53
C SER A 47 19.95 43.00 -16.57
N LYS A 48 18.73 42.59 -16.23
CA LYS A 48 18.46 41.21 -15.75
C LYS A 48 18.03 40.35 -16.93
N SER A 49 18.85 39.35 -17.20
CA SER A 49 18.58 38.24 -18.12
C SER A 49 17.24 37.58 -17.80
N ASN A 50 16.33 37.58 -18.78
CA ASN A 50 15.18 36.69 -18.80
C ASN A 50 15.70 35.24 -18.85
N PHE A 51 15.69 34.54 -17.70
CA PHE A 51 15.67 33.09 -17.72
C PHE A 51 14.28 32.66 -18.13
N ASP A 52 14.14 32.50 -19.45
CA ASP A 52 13.04 31.83 -20.10
C ASP A 52 13.01 30.38 -19.59
N LEU A 53 12.20 30.12 -18.54
CA LEU A 53 11.88 28.79 -18.08
C LEU A 53 11.04 28.12 -19.17
N LYS A 54 11.72 27.57 -20.16
CA LYS A 54 11.16 26.61 -21.11
C LYS A 54 10.62 25.44 -20.31
N ILE A 55 9.32 25.46 -20.05
CA ILE A 55 8.55 24.29 -19.65
C ILE A 55 8.69 23.31 -20.81
N LYS A 56 9.64 22.37 -20.67
CA LYS A 56 9.78 21.26 -21.61
C LYS A 56 8.43 20.52 -21.61
N PRO A 57 7.83 20.23 -22.77
CA PRO A 57 6.63 19.41 -22.83
C PRO A 57 6.96 18.09 -22.14
N ASN A 58 6.15 17.76 -21.14
CA ASN A 58 6.26 16.53 -20.37
C ASN A 58 6.25 15.38 -21.37
N HIS A 59 7.39 14.72 -21.59
CA HIS A 59 7.46 13.53 -22.44
C HIS A 59 6.52 12.51 -21.80
N SER A 60 5.32 12.36 -22.37
CA SER A 60 4.35 11.35 -21.94
C SER A 60 5.02 10.00 -22.18
N THR A 61 5.55 9.41 -21.11
CA THR A 61 6.12 8.06 -21.16
C THR A 61 5.01 7.11 -21.60
N LYS A 62 5.30 6.26 -22.58
CA LYS A 62 4.36 5.23 -23.05
C LYS A 62 3.84 4.44 -21.84
N PRO A 63 2.51 4.30 -21.66
CA PRO A 63 1.96 3.59 -20.53
C PRO A 63 2.36 2.12 -20.54
N THR A 64 2.69 1.60 -19.36
CA THR A 64 2.91 0.17 -19.15
C THR A 64 1.57 -0.49 -18.85
N LEU A 65 1.18 -1.46 -19.69
CA LEU A 65 0.01 -2.31 -19.45
C LEU A 65 0.52 -3.67 -18.98
N PRO A 66 0.27 -4.08 -17.71
CA PRO A 66 0.82 -5.33 -17.17
C PRO A 66 -0.06 -6.53 -17.55
N PHE A 67 -0.69 -6.52 -18.73
CA PHE A 67 -1.62 -7.55 -19.17
C PHE A 67 -1.72 -7.62 -20.69
N SER A 68 -2.22 -8.76 -21.19
CA SER A 68 -2.60 -8.99 -22.59
C SER A 68 -4.12 -9.21 -22.70
N PRO A 69 -4.77 -8.86 -23.83
CA PRO A 69 -6.19 -9.10 -24.04
C PRO A 69 -6.62 -10.57 -23.90
N SER A 70 -5.70 -11.51 -24.14
CA SER A 70 -5.94 -12.95 -24.07
C SER A 70 -5.82 -13.55 -22.65
N GLU A 71 -5.36 -12.78 -21.67
CA GLU A 71 -5.17 -13.26 -20.31
C GLU A 71 -6.48 -13.27 -19.52
N THR A 72 -6.60 -14.19 -18.56
CA THR A 72 -7.75 -14.22 -17.65
C THR A 72 -7.51 -13.26 -16.50
N ILE A 73 -8.38 -12.26 -16.36
CA ILE A 73 -8.20 -11.14 -15.43
C ILE A 73 -9.26 -11.18 -14.32
N LEU A 74 -8.81 -11.06 -13.08
CA LEU A 74 -9.65 -10.83 -11.90
C LEU A 74 -9.41 -9.42 -11.35
N LEU A 75 -10.44 -8.58 -11.31
CA LEU A 75 -10.42 -7.27 -10.66
C LEU A 75 -11.09 -7.37 -9.29
N VAL A 76 -10.34 -7.03 -8.25
CA VAL A 76 -10.78 -7.12 -6.86
C VAL A 76 -11.05 -5.75 -6.29
N GLY A 77 -12.23 -5.58 -5.68
CA GLY A 77 -12.61 -4.33 -5.02
C GLY A 77 -12.78 -3.16 -5.99
N GLU A 78 -13.38 -3.42 -7.15
CA GLU A 78 -13.76 -2.36 -8.08
C GLU A 78 -14.73 -1.38 -7.40
N GLY A 79 -14.63 -0.11 -7.79
CA GLY A 79 -15.55 0.92 -7.35
C GLY A 79 -16.76 0.99 -8.27
N ASP A 80 -16.79 2.01 -9.13
CA ASP A 80 -17.87 2.21 -10.10
C ASP A 80 -17.73 1.36 -11.38
N LEU A 81 -16.83 0.37 -11.38
CA LEU A 81 -16.53 -0.53 -12.52
C LEU A 81 -16.01 0.17 -13.78
N SER A 82 -15.60 1.44 -13.70
CA SER A 82 -15.07 2.18 -14.86
C SER A 82 -13.73 1.62 -15.36
N PHE A 83 -12.90 1.04 -14.49
CA PHE A 83 -11.67 0.37 -14.89
C PHE A 83 -11.98 -0.91 -15.67
N ALA A 84 -12.87 -1.76 -15.13
CA ALA A 84 -13.37 -2.96 -15.83
C ALA A 84 -13.93 -2.63 -17.22
N ARG A 85 -14.76 -1.58 -17.32
CA ARG A 85 -15.29 -1.09 -18.59
C ARG A 85 -14.17 -0.76 -19.57
N SER A 86 -13.16 0.00 -19.14
CA SER A 86 -12.06 0.37 -20.03
C SER A 86 -11.26 -0.83 -20.52
N LEU A 87 -11.07 -1.86 -19.68
CA LEU A 87 -10.38 -3.09 -20.08
C LEU A 87 -11.15 -3.83 -21.17
N ILE A 88 -12.47 -3.89 -21.05
CA ILE A 88 -13.36 -4.49 -22.05
C ILE A 88 -13.35 -3.68 -23.36
N THR A 89 -13.65 -2.38 -23.29
CA THR A 89 -13.93 -1.59 -24.51
C THR A 89 -12.69 -1.11 -25.25
N HIS A 90 -11.60 -0.81 -24.53
CA HIS A 90 -10.40 -0.23 -25.12
C HIS A 90 -9.24 -1.22 -25.23
N HIS A 91 -9.17 -2.18 -24.31
CA HIS A 91 -8.08 -3.16 -24.28
C HIS A 91 -8.49 -4.55 -24.75
N GLY A 92 -9.77 -4.79 -25.05
CA GLY A 92 -10.25 -6.07 -25.61
C GLY A 92 -10.14 -7.25 -24.64
N CYS A 93 -10.08 -7.01 -23.34
CA CYS A 93 -9.96 -8.05 -22.32
C CYS A 93 -11.32 -8.71 -22.04
N THR A 94 -11.68 -9.74 -22.80
CA THR A 94 -12.99 -10.41 -22.68
C THR A 94 -13.05 -11.45 -21.56
N SER A 95 -11.92 -12.06 -21.18
CA SER A 95 -11.83 -13.01 -20.07
C SER A 95 -11.65 -12.27 -18.74
N LEU A 96 -12.68 -11.54 -18.31
CA LEU A 96 -12.59 -10.61 -17.18
C LEU A 96 -13.68 -10.85 -16.12
N VAL A 97 -13.26 -10.98 -14.88
CA VAL A 97 -14.14 -11.02 -13.69
C VAL A 97 -13.91 -9.75 -12.88
N ALA A 98 -14.91 -8.88 -12.78
CA ALA A 98 -14.87 -7.72 -11.91
C ALA A 98 -15.66 -7.97 -10.64
N THR A 99 -15.06 -7.69 -9.49
CA THR A 99 -15.68 -7.92 -8.18
C THR A 99 -15.78 -6.63 -7.39
N VAL A 100 -16.92 -6.43 -6.72
CA VAL A 100 -17.18 -5.30 -5.82
C VAL A 100 -17.54 -5.82 -4.43
N LEU A 101 -17.30 -5.01 -3.40
CA LEU A 101 -17.66 -5.37 -2.01
C LEU A 101 -19.16 -5.21 -1.76
N GLU A 102 -19.77 -4.20 -2.36
CA GLU A 102 -21.17 -3.86 -2.21
C GLU A 102 -22.10 -4.90 -2.87
N SER A 103 -23.34 -4.96 -2.40
CA SER A 103 -24.44 -5.57 -3.14
C SER A 103 -24.86 -4.68 -4.33
N LEU A 104 -25.58 -5.23 -5.30
CA LEU A 104 -26.05 -4.45 -6.46
C LEU A 104 -26.88 -3.20 -6.07
N PRO A 105 -27.84 -3.27 -5.13
CA PRO A 105 -28.58 -2.08 -4.69
C PRO A 105 -27.69 -0.99 -4.07
N GLU A 106 -26.78 -1.38 -3.16
CA GLU A 106 -25.84 -0.46 -2.51
C GLU A 106 -24.90 0.18 -3.54
N LEU A 107 -24.42 -0.60 -4.51
CA LEU A 107 -23.55 -0.11 -5.57
C LEU A 107 -24.24 0.96 -6.42
N LYS A 108 -25.50 0.74 -6.80
CA LYS A 108 -26.32 1.70 -7.57
C LYS A 108 -26.59 2.98 -6.78
N GLU A 109 -26.86 2.86 -5.48
CA GLU A 109 -27.05 4.03 -4.61
C GLU A 109 -25.76 4.87 -4.54
N LYS A 110 -24.62 4.20 -4.40
CA LYS A 110 -23.30 4.80 -4.26
C LYS A 110 -22.80 5.44 -5.56
N TYR A 111 -23.12 4.82 -6.70
CA TYR A 111 -22.71 5.22 -8.05
C TYR A 111 -23.90 5.09 -9.01
N PRO A 112 -24.75 6.13 -9.16
CA PRO A 112 -25.93 6.05 -10.03
C PRO A 112 -25.62 5.72 -11.50
N HIS A 113 -24.42 6.05 -11.98
CA HIS A 113 -23.98 5.75 -13.35
C HIS A 113 -23.42 4.32 -13.54
N VAL A 114 -23.34 3.51 -12.47
CA VAL A 114 -22.72 2.19 -12.51
C VAL A 114 -23.48 1.19 -13.37
N GLU A 115 -24.78 1.36 -13.54
CA GLU A 115 -25.62 0.45 -14.34
C GLU A 115 -25.10 0.34 -15.78
N GLU A 116 -24.72 1.47 -16.37
CA GLU A 116 -24.17 1.49 -17.72
C GLU A 116 -22.79 0.82 -17.79
N ASN A 117 -21.97 0.95 -16.74
CA ASN A 117 -20.68 0.26 -16.68
C ASN A 117 -20.86 -1.26 -16.52
N ILE A 118 -21.79 -1.71 -15.67
CA ILE A 118 -22.14 -3.12 -15.51
C ILE A 118 -22.59 -3.69 -16.86
N ARG A 119 -23.55 -3.01 -17.50
CA ARG A 119 -24.09 -3.42 -18.80
C ARG A 119 -23.00 -3.62 -19.83
N ILE A 120 -22.10 -2.65 -20.00
CA ILE A 120 -21.03 -2.73 -21.00
C ILE A 120 -20.00 -3.82 -20.65
N VAL A 121 -19.67 -4.01 -19.38
CA VAL A 121 -18.78 -5.08 -18.97
C VAL A 121 -19.38 -6.44 -19.31
N GLU A 122 -20.67 -6.65 -19.02
CA GLU A 122 -21.36 -7.92 -19.26
C GLU A 122 -21.63 -8.16 -20.76
N GLU A 123 -22.05 -7.15 -21.52
CA GLU A 123 -22.22 -7.23 -22.98
C GLU A 123 -20.90 -7.49 -23.70
N GLY A 124 -19.78 -6.99 -23.15
CA GLY A 124 -18.42 -7.23 -23.67
C GLY A 124 -17.80 -8.57 -23.26
N GLY A 125 -18.56 -9.45 -22.60
CA GLY A 125 -18.13 -10.81 -22.22
C GLY A 125 -17.47 -10.91 -20.85
N GLY A 126 -17.27 -9.79 -20.16
CA GLY A 126 -16.86 -9.78 -18.76
C GLY A 126 -17.98 -10.21 -17.83
N CYS A 127 -17.67 -10.38 -16.54
CA CYS A 127 -18.70 -10.69 -15.56
C CYS A 127 -18.50 -9.91 -14.26
N VAL A 128 -19.61 -9.44 -13.69
CA VAL A 128 -19.60 -8.69 -12.43
C VAL A 128 -20.03 -9.62 -11.28
N ARG A 129 -19.37 -9.48 -10.12
CA ARG A 129 -19.64 -10.25 -8.90
C ARG A 129 -19.71 -9.30 -7.71
N TYR A 130 -20.71 -9.49 -6.88
CA TYR A 130 -21.06 -8.60 -5.77
C TYR A 130 -20.73 -9.25 -4.43
N GLY A 131 -20.57 -8.46 -3.37
CA GLY A 131 -20.37 -8.99 -2.02
C GLY A 131 -19.01 -9.66 -1.79
N VAL A 132 -17.99 -9.35 -2.60
CA VAL A 132 -16.68 -10.02 -2.53
C VAL A 132 -15.73 -9.25 -1.61
N ASP A 133 -15.50 -9.77 -0.41
CA ASP A 133 -14.51 -9.25 0.54
C ASP A 133 -13.10 -9.79 0.19
N ALA A 134 -12.21 -8.91 -0.25
CA ALA A 134 -10.84 -9.24 -0.65
C ALA A 134 -10.03 -9.99 0.43
N GLY A 135 -10.29 -9.73 1.71
CA GLY A 135 -9.62 -10.40 2.84
C GLY A 135 -10.19 -11.79 3.16
N LYS A 136 -11.38 -12.12 2.61
CA LYS A 136 -12.13 -13.34 2.92
C LYS A 136 -12.55 -14.13 1.68
N MET A 137 -12.21 -13.67 0.48
CA MET A 137 -12.62 -14.31 -0.77
C MET A 137 -12.08 -15.75 -0.87
N LYS A 138 -12.90 -16.62 -1.48
CA LYS A 138 -12.48 -17.98 -1.86
C LYS A 138 -11.56 -17.91 -3.08
N PRO A 139 -10.71 -18.93 -3.31
CA PRO A 139 -9.91 -19.02 -4.52
C PRO A 139 -10.78 -19.04 -5.78
N TRP A 140 -10.31 -18.38 -6.84
CA TRP A 140 -10.96 -18.37 -8.15
C TRP A 140 -10.30 -19.39 -9.09
N GLY A 141 -11.13 -20.24 -9.69
CA GLY A 141 -10.68 -21.21 -10.67
C GLY A 141 -10.71 -20.69 -12.12
N PRO A 142 -10.30 -21.52 -13.09
CA PRO A 142 -10.28 -21.16 -14.52
C PRO A 142 -11.63 -20.73 -15.09
N SER A 143 -12.74 -21.20 -14.50
CA SER A 143 -14.10 -20.83 -14.90
C SER A 143 -14.55 -19.45 -14.43
N GLY A 144 -13.68 -18.70 -13.72
CA GLY A 144 -14.04 -17.39 -13.17
C GLY A 144 -15.18 -17.46 -12.16
N LYS A 145 -15.41 -18.61 -11.52
CA LYS A 145 -16.29 -18.78 -10.37
C LYS A 145 -15.43 -19.08 -9.14
N GLY A 146 -15.74 -18.45 -8.02
CA GLY A 146 -15.17 -18.81 -6.72
C GLY A 146 -15.46 -20.29 -6.45
N VAL A 147 -14.42 -21.08 -6.20
CA VAL A 147 -14.59 -22.53 -6.04
C VAL A 147 -15.25 -22.81 -4.70
N GLU A 148 -16.52 -23.20 -4.71
CA GLU A 148 -17.21 -23.66 -3.51
C GLU A 148 -16.95 -25.16 -3.28
N GLY A 149 -16.34 -25.50 -2.14
CA GLY A 149 -16.47 -26.82 -1.54
C GLY A 149 -15.68 -27.99 -2.14
N LYS A 150 -14.84 -27.79 -3.17
CA LYS A 150 -13.87 -28.82 -3.61
C LYS A 150 -12.48 -28.23 -3.66
N LYS A 151 -11.50 -28.94 -3.06
CA LYS A 151 -10.07 -28.68 -3.33
C LYS A 151 -9.94 -28.58 -4.85
N SER A 152 -9.54 -27.43 -5.37
CA SER A 152 -9.28 -27.26 -6.79
C SER A 152 -8.11 -28.18 -7.14
N VAL A 153 -8.42 -29.35 -7.69
CA VAL A 153 -7.44 -30.36 -8.13
C VAL A 153 -6.58 -29.84 -9.31
N GLY A 154 -6.77 -28.59 -9.76
CA GLY A 154 -6.04 -27.97 -10.87
C GLY A 154 -5.47 -26.58 -10.61
N GLY A 155 -5.31 -26.14 -9.36
CA GLY A 155 -4.76 -24.81 -9.05
C GLY A 155 -5.70 -23.64 -9.39
N GLY A 156 -5.17 -22.41 -9.33
CA GLY A 156 -5.89 -21.19 -9.69
C GLY A 156 -6.03 -21.00 -11.21
N GLY A 157 -6.83 -20.03 -11.63
CA GLY A 157 -7.12 -19.78 -13.05
C GLY A 157 -6.75 -18.40 -13.58
N MET A 158 -6.22 -17.52 -12.73
CA MET A 158 -6.10 -16.10 -13.05
C MET A 158 -4.70 -15.70 -13.49
N ASP A 159 -4.63 -15.13 -14.70
CA ASP A 159 -3.55 -14.35 -15.33
C ASP A 159 -2.97 -13.26 -14.48
N ARG A 160 -3.92 -12.39 -14.14
CA ARG A 160 -3.70 -11.08 -13.57
C ARG A 160 -4.77 -10.86 -12.53
N ILE A 161 -4.37 -10.63 -11.30
CA ILE A 161 -5.28 -10.26 -10.22
C ILE A 161 -4.99 -8.81 -9.85
N PHE A 162 -5.91 -7.90 -10.13
CA PHE A 162 -5.76 -6.49 -9.78
C PHE A 162 -6.45 -6.17 -8.47
N PHE A 163 -5.81 -5.35 -7.64
CA PHE A 163 -6.47 -4.65 -6.54
C PHE A 163 -6.03 -3.19 -6.57
N ASN A 164 -6.83 -2.34 -7.20
CA ASN A 164 -6.50 -0.94 -7.40
C ASN A 164 -6.94 -0.11 -6.19
N PHE A 165 -5.99 0.61 -5.59
CA PHE A 165 -6.19 1.53 -4.48
C PHE A 165 -6.94 0.92 -3.27
N PRO A 166 -6.51 -0.26 -2.78
CA PRO A 166 -7.16 -0.93 -1.66
C PRO A 166 -7.17 -0.06 -0.41
N HIS A 167 -8.33 0.01 0.25
CA HIS A 167 -8.46 0.70 1.53
C HIS A 167 -9.63 0.13 2.32
N VAL A 168 -9.50 0.03 3.65
CA VAL A 168 -10.59 -0.46 4.52
C VAL A 168 -11.75 0.53 4.72
N GLY A 169 -11.57 1.82 4.39
CA GLY A 169 -12.48 2.94 4.69
C GLY A 169 -12.92 3.11 6.16
N GLY A 170 -12.97 4.34 6.69
CA GLY A 170 -13.83 4.68 7.85
C GLY A 170 -13.59 3.97 9.21
N LYS A 171 -12.56 3.14 9.36
CA LYS A 171 -12.30 2.37 10.61
C LYS A 171 -11.66 3.19 11.74
N SER A 172 -10.92 4.26 11.42
CA SER A 172 -10.31 5.14 12.41
C SER A 172 -9.89 6.47 11.79
N THR A 173 -9.77 7.51 12.60
CA THR A 173 -9.15 8.79 12.24
C THR A 173 -7.67 8.85 12.60
N ASP A 174 -7.19 7.95 13.47
CA ASP A 174 -5.78 7.85 13.84
C ASP A 174 -4.95 7.27 12.68
N VAL A 175 -3.89 7.98 12.29
CA VAL A 175 -3.06 7.62 11.13
C VAL A 175 -2.43 6.24 11.32
N ASN A 176 -1.87 5.95 12.49
CA ASN A 176 -1.18 4.70 12.75
C ASN A 176 -2.12 3.50 12.77
N ARG A 177 -3.34 3.66 13.30
CA ARG A 177 -4.38 2.63 13.22
C ARG A 177 -4.84 2.41 11.77
N GLN A 178 -5.02 3.48 10.99
CA GLN A 178 -5.35 3.36 9.57
C GLN A 178 -4.26 2.62 8.79
N VAL A 179 -2.98 2.94 9.03
CA VAL A 179 -1.85 2.20 8.43
C VAL A 179 -1.96 0.72 8.76
N ARG A 180 -2.12 0.34 10.04
CA ARG A 180 -2.23 -1.07 10.44
C ARG A 180 -3.41 -1.80 9.78
N TYR A 181 -4.59 -1.19 9.73
CA TYR A 181 -5.74 -1.83 9.09
C TYR A 181 -5.58 -2.03 7.58
N ASN A 182 -4.94 -1.08 6.89
CA ASN A 182 -4.66 -1.22 5.46
C ASN A 182 -3.54 -2.23 5.18
N GLN A 183 -2.53 -2.32 6.06
CA GLN A 183 -1.52 -3.37 5.99
C GLN A 183 -2.14 -4.76 6.18
N GLU A 184 -3.02 -4.92 7.18
CA GLU A 184 -3.74 -6.18 7.43
C GLU A 184 -4.62 -6.59 6.24
N LEU A 185 -5.31 -5.64 5.61
CA LEU A 185 -6.08 -5.86 4.39
C LEU A 185 -5.19 -6.42 3.26
N LEU A 186 -4.04 -5.79 3.01
CA LEU A 186 -3.12 -6.22 1.95
C LEU A 186 -2.55 -7.61 2.22
N VAL A 187 -2.10 -7.90 3.44
CA VAL A 187 -1.59 -9.23 3.81
C VAL A 187 -2.68 -10.30 3.64
N SER A 188 -3.90 -10.01 4.10
CA SER A 188 -5.04 -10.93 3.95
C SER A 188 -5.36 -11.17 2.47
N PHE A 189 -5.43 -10.09 1.69
CA PHE A 189 -5.66 -10.17 0.25
C PHE A 189 -4.59 -11.01 -0.45
N PHE A 190 -3.30 -10.77 -0.23
CA PHE A 190 -2.23 -11.54 -0.87
C PHE A 190 -2.38 -13.04 -0.58
N LYS A 191 -2.60 -13.41 0.68
CA LYS A 191 -2.83 -14.80 1.09
C LYS A 191 -4.05 -15.43 0.41
N ARG A 192 -5.13 -14.68 0.19
CA ARG A 192 -6.35 -15.15 -0.50
C ARG A 192 -6.21 -15.18 -2.02
N ALA A 193 -5.42 -14.29 -2.59
CA ALA A 193 -5.22 -14.16 -4.03
C ALA A 193 -4.26 -15.23 -4.60
N ILE A 194 -3.21 -15.61 -3.86
CA ILE A 194 -2.19 -16.58 -4.33
C ILE A 194 -2.81 -17.89 -4.86
N PRO A 195 -3.76 -18.55 -4.16
CA PRO A 195 -4.37 -19.78 -4.66
C PRO A 195 -5.23 -19.58 -5.92
N SER A 196 -5.59 -18.35 -6.26
CA SER A 196 -6.35 -18.01 -7.48
C SER A 196 -5.46 -17.78 -8.70
N LEU A 197 -4.15 -17.58 -8.49
CA LEU A 197 -3.22 -17.41 -9.59
C LEU A 197 -3.11 -18.68 -10.42
N SER A 198 -3.15 -18.50 -11.73
CA SER A 198 -2.83 -19.53 -12.72
C SER A 198 -1.44 -20.12 -12.42
N PRO A 199 -1.24 -21.44 -12.60
CA PRO A 199 0.06 -22.08 -12.40
C PRO A 199 1.09 -21.68 -13.46
N ARG A 200 0.69 -20.93 -14.51
CA ARG A 200 1.59 -20.43 -15.54
C ARG A 200 2.63 -19.47 -14.95
N HIS A 201 3.88 -19.63 -15.40
CA HIS A 201 4.96 -18.72 -15.06
C HIS A 201 4.61 -17.27 -15.44
N GLY A 202 4.89 -16.34 -14.54
CA GLY A 202 4.62 -14.92 -14.75
C GLY A 202 3.17 -14.52 -14.47
N SER A 203 2.30 -15.43 -14.01
CA SER A 203 0.99 -15.05 -13.45
C SER A 203 1.19 -14.14 -12.24
N SER A 204 0.45 -13.04 -12.15
CA SER A 204 0.81 -11.96 -11.23
C SER A 204 -0.37 -11.31 -10.52
N ILE A 205 -0.09 -10.78 -9.34
CA ILE A 205 -0.97 -9.89 -8.58
C ILE A 205 -0.47 -8.47 -8.78
N ILE A 206 -1.35 -7.57 -9.19
CA ILE A 206 -1.04 -6.16 -9.44
C ILE A 206 -1.78 -5.33 -8.41
N VAL A 207 -1.03 -4.58 -7.61
CA VAL A 207 -1.62 -3.63 -6.65
C VAL A 207 -1.18 -2.22 -6.99
N THR A 208 -2.14 -1.31 -7.07
CA THR A 208 -1.89 0.11 -7.35
C THR A 208 -2.14 0.91 -6.08
N LEU A 209 -1.18 1.76 -5.69
CA LEU A 209 -1.30 2.69 -4.56
C LEU A 209 -1.00 4.11 -5.03
N PHE A 210 -1.54 5.11 -4.32
CA PHE A 210 -1.05 6.47 -4.45
C PHE A 210 0.39 6.57 -3.94
N GLU A 211 1.15 7.51 -4.50
CA GLU A 211 2.48 7.84 -4.00
C GLU A 211 2.40 8.85 -2.83
N GLY A 212 3.36 8.78 -1.92
CA GLY A 212 3.43 9.60 -0.71
C GLY A 212 2.68 9.02 0.50
N GLU A 213 2.77 9.72 1.62
CA GLU A 213 2.10 9.31 2.85
C GLU A 213 0.56 9.45 2.76
N PRO A 214 -0.21 8.59 3.45
CA PRO A 214 0.26 7.51 4.33
C PRO A 214 0.58 6.19 3.58
N TYR A 215 0.42 6.13 2.25
CA TYR A 215 0.52 4.90 1.47
C TYR A 215 1.94 4.32 1.46
N THR A 216 2.96 5.18 1.48
CA THR A 216 4.37 4.78 1.64
C THR A 216 4.61 4.02 2.93
N LEU A 217 3.97 4.42 4.04
CA LEU A 217 4.08 3.76 5.35
C LEU A 217 3.52 2.33 5.36
N TRP A 218 2.72 1.96 4.35
CA TRP A 218 2.18 0.61 4.28
C TRP A 218 3.25 -0.41 3.91
N ASN A 219 4.33 0.03 3.24
CA ASN A 219 5.46 -0.79 2.85
C ASN A 219 5.05 -2.08 2.10
N ILE A 220 4.28 -1.91 1.03
CA ILE A 220 3.62 -3.00 0.29
C ILE A 220 4.58 -4.10 -0.19
N ARG A 221 5.83 -3.74 -0.54
CA ARG A 221 6.84 -4.71 -0.98
C ARG A 221 7.16 -5.72 0.13
N ASP A 222 7.32 -5.24 1.35
CA ASP A 222 7.62 -6.09 2.49
C ASP A 222 6.40 -6.91 2.91
N LEU A 223 5.19 -6.34 2.84
CA LEU A 223 3.96 -7.09 3.08
C LEU A 223 3.79 -8.26 2.09
N ALA A 224 4.07 -8.02 0.82
CA ALA A 224 4.01 -9.05 -0.22
C ALA A 224 5.08 -10.13 0.01
N ARG A 225 6.31 -9.73 0.35
CA ARG A 225 7.41 -10.67 0.69
C ARG A 225 7.03 -11.62 1.81
N HIS A 226 6.51 -11.08 2.93
CA HIS A 226 6.04 -11.89 4.06
C HIS A 226 4.79 -12.72 3.74
N SER A 227 4.13 -12.45 2.62
CA SER A 227 3.00 -13.24 2.12
C SER A 227 3.40 -14.29 1.09
N GLY A 228 4.70 -14.45 0.78
CA GLY A 228 5.21 -15.45 -0.16
C GLY A 228 5.30 -14.98 -1.62
N LEU A 229 5.25 -13.66 -1.85
CA LEU A 229 5.36 -13.05 -3.18
C LEU A 229 6.67 -12.29 -3.34
N GLU A 230 7.04 -12.02 -4.59
CA GLU A 230 8.20 -11.22 -4.95
C GLU A 230 7.79 -10.13 -5.94
N VAL A 231 8.44 -8.97 -5.89
CA VAL A 231 8.17 -7.89 -6.85
C VAL A 231 8.93 -8.15 -8.14
N ALA A 232 8.21 -8.38 -9.24
CA ALA A 232 8.82 -8.46 -10.57
C ALA A 232 9.19 -7.08 -11.10
N MET A 233 8.28 -6.11 -10.96
CA MET A 233 8.49 -4.73 -11.41
C MET A 233 7.51 -3.76 -10.73
N SER A 234 7.75 -2.46 -10.90
CA SER A 234 6.78 -1.42 -10.57
C SER A 234 6.83 -0.30 -11.59
N PHE A 235 5.69 0.30 -11.91
CA PHE A 235 5.59 1.35 -12.92
C PHE A 235 4.56 2.41 -12.49
N LYS A 236 4.66 3.60 -13.09
CA LYS A 236 3.71 4.70 -12.83
C LYS A 236 2.34 4.31 -13.36
N PHE A 237 1.31 4.37 -12.51
CA PHE A 237 -0.06 4.21 -12.96
C PHE A 237 -0.51 5.47 -13.69
N GLN A 238 -0.89 5.33 -14.95
CA GLN A 238 -1.36 6.43 -15.79
C GLN A 238 -2.86 6.22 -16.05
N ALA A 239 -3.70 6.94 -15.31
CA ALA A 239 -5.15 6.86 -15.45
C ALA A 239 -5.62 7.10 -16.90
N SER A 240 -4.94 7.96 -17.65
CA SER A 240 -5.22 8.24 -19.06
C SER A 240 -5.03 7.03 -19.99
N ALA A 241 -4.34 5.98 -19.56
CA ALA A 241 -4.24 4.71 -20.30
C ALA A 241 -5.54 3.89 -20.26
N TYR A 242 -6.50 4.30 -19.43
CA TYR A 242 -7.79 3.64 -19.24
C TYR A 242 -8.91 4.65 -19.53
N PRO A 243 -9.30 4.85 -20.81
CA PRO A 243 -10.30 5.86 -21.14
C PRO A 243 -11.63 5.62 -20.42
N GLY A 244 -12.17 6.68 -19.83
CA GLY A 244 -13.39 6.62 -19.03
C GLY A 244 -13.21 6.18 -17.58
N TYR A 245 -11.99 5.75 -17.18
CA TYR A 245 -11.69 5.43 -15.78
C TYR A 245 -11.89 6.64 -14.87
N LYS A 246 -12.56 6.42 -13.74
CA LYS A 246 -12.73 7.39 -12.66
C LYS A 246 -12.36 6.74 -11.35
N HIS A 247 -11.54 7.42 -10.57
CA HIS A 247 -11.22 6.90 -9.25
C HIS A 247 -12.44 7.05 -8.32
N ALA A 248 -12.85 5.94 -7.71
CA ALA A 248 -13.95 5.89 -6.76
C ALA A 248 -13.46 5.61 -5.32
N ARG A 249 -13.99 6.34 -4.34
CA ARG A 249 -13.63 6.16 -2.92
C ARG A 249 -14.50 5.11 -2.25
N THR A 250 -14.03 4.53 -1.14
CA THR A 250 -14.82 3.61 -0.31
C THR A 250 -16.11 4.22 0.25
N LEU A 251 -16.25 5.56 0.28
CA LEU A 251 -17.47 6.26 0.71
C LEU A 251 -18.40 6.64 -0.45
N GLY A 252 -18.02 6.37 -1.70
CA GLY A 252 -18.84 6.65 -2.88
C GLY A 252 -18.71 8.07 -3.39
N VAL A 253 -19.65 8.46 -4.25
CA VAL A 253 -19.77 9.85 -4.72
C VAL A 253 -20.14 10.73 -3.54
N VAL A 254 -19.21 11.58 -3.11
CA VAL A 254 -19.49 12.58 -2.08
C VAL A 254 -20.41 13.64 -2.71
N ARG A 255 -21.71 13.55 -2.41
CA ARG A 255 -22.70 14.58 -2.79
C ARG A 255 -22.38 15.88 -2.05
N ALA A 256 -22.36 17.00 -2.76
CA ALA A 256 -22.20 18.30 -2.14
C ALA A 256 -23.46 18.64 -1.33
N LYS A 257 -23.31 19.09 -0.08
CA LYS A 257 -24.44 19.41 0.81
C LYS A 257 -25.38 20.50 0.27
N ASN A 258 -24.98 21.28 -0.74
CA ASN A 258 -25.72 22.45 -1.25
C ASN A 258 -25.93 22.45 -2.78
N GLY A 259 -26.11 21.29 -3.44
CA GLY A 259 -26.43 21.26 -4.88
C GLY A 259 -25.31 21.77 -5.81
N GLY A 260 -24.08 21.90 -5.30
CA GLY A 260 -22.89 22.08 -6.13
C GLY A 260 -22.51 20.80 -6.86
N LYS A 261 -21.62 20.89 -7.87
CA LYS A 261 -21.17 19.73 -8.65
C LYS A 261 -20.82 18.53 -7.74
N ASP A 262 -21.48 17.40 -8.01
CA ASP A 262 -21.19 16.12 -7.35
C ASP A 262 -19.70 15.74 -7.50
N GLY A 263 -19.14 15.12 -6.46
CA GLY A 263 -17.73 14.72 -6.44
C GLY A 263 -16.81 15.83 -5.93
N GLY A 264 -17.09 16.28 -4.69
CA GLY A 264 -16.41 17.40 -4.04
C GLY A 264 -14.90 17.41 -4.23
N GLY A 265 -14.42 18.25 -5.15
CA GLY A 265 -13.02 18.63 -5.41
C GLY A 265 -11.98 17.53 -5.64
N TRP A 266 -12.29 16.28 -5.35
CA TRP A 266 -11.32 15.20 -5.26
C TRP A 266 -11.24 14.47 -6.59
N ARG A 267 -10.04 14.39 -7.14
CA ARG A 267 -9.70 13.79 -8.44
C ARG A 267 -8.55 12.80 -8.21
N GLY A 268 -8.89 11.57 -7.85
CA GLY A 268 -7.90 10.55 -7.56
C GLY A 268 -7.03 10.24 -8.79
N GLU A 269 -7.61 10.29 -9.98
CA GLU A 269 -6.98 10.08 -11.28
C GLU A 269 -5.86 11.09 -11.61
N GLU A 270 -5.87 12.27 -11.00
CA GLU A 270 -4.83 13.30 -11.17
C GLU A 270 -3.64 13.11 -10.21
N ARG A 271 -3.79 12.25 -9.19
CA ARG A 271 -2.74 12.01 -8.20
C ARG A 271 -1.71 11.03 -8.74
N SER A 272 -0.43 11.26 -8.39
CA SER A 272 0.64 10.30 -8.66
C SER A 272 0.35 8.96 -7.97
N ALA A 273 0.45 7.89 -8.74
CA ALA A 273 0.19 6.53 -8.30
C ALA A 273 1.17 5.56 -8.95
N ARG A 274 1.41 4.43 -8.29
CA ARG A 274 2.33 3.38 -8.71
C ARG A 274 1.67 2.01 -8.61
N SER A 275 1.82 1.23 -9.66
CA SER A 275 1.43 -0.17 -9.71
C SER A 275 2.65 -1.05 -9.44
N TYR A 276 2.46 -2.08 -8.63
CA TYR A 276 3.46 -3.08 -8.29
C TYR A 276 2.99 -4.44 -8.79
N VAL A 277 3.85 -5.13 -9.55
CA VAL A 277 3.57 -6.46 -10.09
C VAL A 277 4.28 -7.48 -9.21
N PHE A 278 3.48 -8.30 -8.54
CA PHE A 278 3.93 -9.35 -7.64
C PHE A 278 3.75 -10.72 -8.29
N VAL A 279 4.79 -11.54 -8.25
CA VAL A 279 4.81 -12.92 -8.76
C VAL A 279 5.16 -13.88 -7.63
N ARG A 280 5.08 -15.19 -7.88
CA ARG A 280 5.53 -16.18 -6.90
C ARG A 280 7.03 -16.02 -6.66
N LYS A 281 7.47 -16.36 -5.45
CA LYS A 281 8.89 -16.36 -5.08
C LYS A 281 9.70 -17.17 -6.10
N GLY A 282 10.76 -16.57 -6.66
CA GLY A 282 11.62 -17.22 -7.66
C GLY A 282 11.20 -17.00 -9.12
N GLU A 283 10.01 -16.45 -9.39
CA GLU A 283 9.60 -15.98 -10.73
C GLU A 283 9.93 -14.48 -10.94
N GLY A 284 10.36 -13.79 -9.87
CA GLY A 284 10.69 -12.37 -9.88
C GLY A 284 12.07 -12.07 -10.46
N VAL A 285 12.33 -10.79 -10.70
CA VAL A 285 13.69 -10.34 -11.00
C VAL A 285 14.47 -10.35 -9.69
N VAL A 286 15.46 -11.25 -9.58
CA VAL A 286 16.42 -11.22 -8.47
C VAL A 286 17.15 -9.88 -8.53
N MET A 287 16.74 -8.92 -7.71
CA MET A 287 17.60 -7.78 -7.39
C MET A 287 18.75 -8.35 -6.56
N GLY A 288 19.84 -8.67 -7.25
CA GLY A 288 21.05 -9.19 -6.61
C GLY A 288 21.52 -8.26 -5.48
N PRO A 289 22.24 -8.80 -4.47
CA PRO A 289 22.89 -7.96 -3.48
C PRO A 289 23.81 -6.97 -4.21
N GLY A 290 23.70 -5.69 -3.87
CA GLY A 290 24.51 -4.63 -4.49
C GLY A 290 25.97 -5.05 -4.52
N LYS A 291 26.54 -5.15 -5.73
CA LYS A 291 27.96 -5.46 -5.90
C LYS A 291 28.78 -4.42 -5.15
N GLY A 292 29.51 -4.88 -4.13
CA GLY A 292 30.58 -4.13 -3.50
C GLY A 292 31.56 -3.64 -4.57
N ARG A 293 31.89 -2.35 -4.49
CA ARG A 293 32.98 -1.75 -5.27
C ARG A 293 34.29 -2.32 -4.75
N LYS A 294 35.07 -2.96 -5.63
CA LYS A 294 36.52 -3.14 -5.47
C LYS A 294 37.19 -2.51 -6.69
N SER A 295 38.11 -1.56 -6.41
CA SER A 295 39.19 -0.92 -7.18
C SER A 295 39.26 -1.15 -8.71
N GLY A 296 39.54 -0.17 -9.57
CA GLY A 296 40.03 1.20 -9.43
C GLY A 296 40.70 1.59 -10.76
N ARG A 297 40.42 2.80 -11.27
CA ARG A 297 41.34 3.62 -12.10
C ARG A 297 40.75 5.02 -12.33
N GLU A 298 41.47 6.02 -11.81
CA GLU A 298 41.64 7.45 -12.23
C GLU A 298 40.39 8.22 -12.68
N SER A 299 39.80 9.13 -11.88
CA SER A 299 40.25 10.47 -11.40
C SER A 299 40.22 11.56 -12.49
N SER A 300 39.22 12.47 -12.40
CA SER A 300 39.41 13.92 -12.52
C SER A 300 38.32 14.65 -11.72
N ASP A 301 38.76 15.38 -10.70
CA ASP A 301 38.31 16.67 -10.17
C ASP A 301 36.81 17.03 -10.18
N ASP A 302 36.25 17.23 -8.98
CA ASP A 302 35.90 18.58 -8.52
C ASP A 302 35.60 18.58 -7.01
N GLU A 303 36.19 19.57 -6.35
CA GLU A 303 36.25 19.80 -4.91
C GLU A 303 34.90 20.30 -4.34
N ASP A 304 34.52 19.86 -3.14
CA ASP A 304 33.94 20.77 -2.15
C ASP A 304 34.26 20.30 -0.72
N SER A 305 34.81 21.24 0.02
CA SER A 305 35.40 21.15 1.35
C SER A 305 34.36 21.27 2.46
N GLY A 306 34.53 20.53 3.56
CA GLY A 306 33.69 20.66 4.75
C GLY A 306 34.23 19.91 5.96
N ASP A 307 35.39 20.40 6.43
CA ASP A 307 35.94 20.50 7.79
C ASP A 307 35.54 19.53 8.94
N GLU A 308 36.55 19.32 9.78
CA GLU A 308 36.87 18.20 10.65
C GLU A 308 36.20 18.23 12.05
N GLY A 309 36.27 17.08 12.72
CA GLY A 309 35.95 16.93 14.13
C GLY A 309 36.22 15.50 14.61
N GLU A 310 37.49 15.10 14.64
CA GLU A 310 37.97 13.88 15.30
C GLU A 310 37.82 13.99 16.83
N GLU A 311 37.42 12.90 17.48
CA GLU A 311 38.05 12.50 18.75
C GLU A 311 38.05 10.98 18.86
N SER A 312 39.27 10.43 18.75
CA SER A 312 39.67 9.05 18.95
C SER A 312 39.60 8.64 20.42
N ARG A 313 39.16 7.40 20.71
CA ARG A 313 39.76 6.56 21.77
C ARG A 313 39.82 5.10 21.33
N GLU A 314 41.05 4.66 21.11
CA GLU A 314 41.47 3.27 21.13
C GLU A 314 41.21 2.66 22.50
N ASP A 315 40.89 1.36 22.52
CA ASP A 315 41.46 0.42 23.48
C ASP A 315 41.41 -0.96 22.82
N GLY A 316 42.60 -1.45 22.43
CA GLY A 316 42.81 -2.83 22.02
C GLY A 316 42.86 -3.75 23.24
N LEU A 317 42.64 -5.04 23.01
CA LEU A 317 43.29 -6.10 23.78
C LEU A 317 43.30 -7.38 22.94
N GLU A 318 44.49 -7.97 22.94
CA GLU A 318 44.98 -9.03 22.08
C GLU A 318 44.42 -10.42 22.36
N SER A 319 44.63 -11.24 21.34
CA SER A 319 44.61 -12.70 21.22
C SER A 319 45.22 -13.49 22.39
N ALA A 320 44.67 -14.69 22.60
CA ALA A 320 45.48 -15.88 22.85
C ALA A 320 44.87 -17.07 22.09
N ASP A 321 45.70 -17.61 21.21
CA ASP A 321 45.60 -18.88 20.48
C ASP A 321 46.06 -20.04 21.38
N GLU A 322 46.10 -21.26 20.81
CA GLU A 322 46.47 -22.58 21.35
C GLU A 322 45.25 -23.42 21.75
N GLY A 323 44.91 -24.56 21.13
CA GLY A 323 45.70 -25.52 20.35
C GLY A 323 45.57 -26.92 21.01
N MET A 324 45.72 -27.99 20.21
CA MET A 324 45.78 -29.42 20.59
C MET A 324 44.42 -30.16 20.53
N GLU A 325 44.07 -30.82 19.43
CA GLU A 325 44.54 -32.10 18.85
C GLU A 325 43.77 -33.34 19.34
N GLU A 326 43.53 -34.18 18.34
CA GLU A 326 42.79 -35.43 18.27
C GLU A 326 43.25 -36.51 19.27
N LEU A 327 42.33 -37.38 19.68
CA LEU A 327 42.60 -38.82 19.74
C LEU A 327 41.33 -39.63 19.44
N GLU A 328 41.51 -40.58 18.52
CA GLU A 328 40.59 -41.61 18.06
C GLU A 328 40.40 -42.75 19.09
N GLU A 329 39.47 -43.65 18.70
CA GLU A 329 39.42 -45.10 18.96
C GLU A 329 38.51 -45.68 20.07
N GLY A 330 37.86 -46.78 19.69
CA GLY A 330 37.22 -47.79 20.53
C GLY A 330 35.69 -47.85 20.36
N SER A 331 35.13 -48.45 19.30
CA SER A 331 34.75 -49.88 19.21
C SER A 331 34.25 -50.49 20.52
N ASP A 332 32.98 -50.91 20.55
CA ASP A 332 32.64 -52.29 20.92
C ASP A 332 31.22 -52.63 20.44
N GLU A 333 31.13 -53.85 19.92
CA GLU A 333 30.00 -54.54 19.32
C GLU A 333 29.09 -55.18 20.39
N ASP A 334 28.15 -55.96 19.89
CA ASP A 334 27.31 -56.97 20.55
C ASP A 334 25.99 -56.49 21.16
N ASP A 335 24.87 -57.20 21.05
CA ASP A 335 24.36 -58.31 20.23
C ASP A 335 22.93 -58.52 20.78
N ASP A 336 22.10 -59.25 20.02
CA ASP A 336 21.00 -60.09 20.54
C ASP A 336 19.70 -59.36 20.94
N SER A 337 18.48 -59.81 20.65
CA SER A 337 17.92 -60.84 19.76
C SER A 337 16.39 -60.79 19.85
N THR A 338 15.77 -61.12 18.71
CA THR A 338 14.56 -61.95 18.49
C THR A 338 13.21 -61.76 19.24
N GLU A 339 12.16 -61.87 18.40
CA GLU A 339 10.84 -62.53 18.60
C GLU A 339 9.92 -61.96 19.72
N ASP A 340 8.64 -61.61 19.51
CA ASP A 340 7.56 -62.04 18.60
C ASP A 340 6.70 -60.83 18.16
#